data_AF-D0NLD0-F1
#
_entry.id   AF-D0NLD0-F1
#
_cell.length_a   1.000
_cell.length_b   1.000
_cell.length_c   1.000
_cell.angle_alpha   90.00
_cell.angle_beta   90.00
_cell.angle_gamma   90.00
#
_symmetry.space_group_name_H-M   'P 1'
#
loop_
_entity.id
_entity.type
_entity.pdbx_description
1 polymer ?
#
loop_
_entity_poly.entity_id
_entity_poly.type
_entity_poly.pdbx_seq_one_letter_code
_entity_poly.pdbx_strand_id
1 'polypeptide(L)'
;MHQMERIVLQEAELGSALELLDYTRQKCDQQHDAIVQRLESCEEMLRNLENGATESSSVASLLNEEEYGRWKQTKEMVTTILPEVLIRLEDNIELNNAKTRDVRDKMEELRAKRLALREEIAVKEEDIALMLNDKSSK
;
A
#
# COMPACT_ATOMS: atom_id res chain seq x y z
N MET A 1 19.23 -28.52 10.88
CA MET A 1 18.13 -28.01 11.72
C MET A 1 18.12 -26.48 11.80
N HIS A 2 19.21 -25.82 12.22
CA HIS A 2 19.29 -24.35 12.34
C HIS A 2 18.96 -23.52 11.09
N GLN A 3 19.24 -24.03 9.88
CA GLN A 3 18.85 -23.35 8.64
C GLN A 3 17.32 -23.36 8.42
N MET A 4 16.66 -24.45 8.77
CA MET A 4 15.20 -24.60 8.64
C MET A 4 14.47 -23.68 9.61
N GLU A 5 14.92 -23.65 10.86
CA GLU A 5 14.40 -22.74 11.90
C GLU A 5 14.55 -21.28 11.50
N ARG A 6 15.71 -20.90 10.94
CA ARG A 6 15.94 -19.55 10.40
C ARG A 6 14.99 -19.20 9.27
N ILE A 7 14.76 -20.11 8.31
CA ILE A 7 13.85 -19.84 7.19
C ILE A 7 12.42 -19.63 7.69
N VAL A 8 11.96 -20.46 8.62
CA VAL A 8 10.62 -20.32 9.21
C VAL A 8 10.47 -18.99 9.96
N LEU A 9 11.50 -18.58 10.72
CA LEU A 9 11.51 -17.29 11.40
C LEU A 9 11.43 -16.13 10.41
N GLN A 10 12.24 -16.16 9.34
CA GLN A 10 12.24 -15.14 8.30
C GLN A 10 10.90 -15.07 7.55
N GLU A 11 10.25 -16.20 7.27
CA GLU A 11 8.91 -16.23 6.67
C GLU A 11 7.87 -15.59 7.61
N ALA A 12 7.95 -15.82 8.92
CA ALA A 12 7.04 -15.23 9.89
C ALA A 12 7.24 -13.70 10.00
N GLU A 13 8.49 -13.23 10.04
CA GLU A 13 8.81 -11.80 10.05
C GLU A 13 8.31 -11.09 8.78
N LEU A 14 8.50 -11.70 7.61
CA LEU A 14 7.97 -11.18 6.35
C LEU A 14 6.44 -11.19 6.32
N GLY A 15 5.79 -12.19 6.93
CA GLY A 15 4.35 -12.24 7.10
C GLY A 15 3.82 -11.03 7.88
N SER A 16 4.41 -10.73 9.04
CA SER A 16 4.04 -9.55 9.82
C SER A 16 4.31 -8.23 9.10
N ALA A 17 5.41 -8.15 8.33
CA ALA A 17 5.70 -6.97 7.51
C ALA A 17 4.65 -6.78 6.40
N LEU A 18 4.18 -7.87 5.80
CA LEU A 18 3.13 -7.85 4.77
C LEU A 18 1.80 -7.34 5.35
N GLU A 19 1.40 -7.81 6.54
CA GLU A 19 0.19 -7.33 7.22
C GLU A 19 0.23 -5.81 7.47
N LEU A 20 1.39 -5.29 7.88
CA LEU A 20 1.58 -3.85 8.09
C LEU A 20 1.51 -3.05 6.78
N LEU A 21 2.08 -3.59 5.69
CA LEU A 21 2.01 -2.96 4.38
C LEU A 21 0.57 -2.91 3.86
N ASP A 22 -0.16 -4.02 3.98
CA ASP A 22 -1.58 -4.11 3.58
C ASP A 22 -2.45 -3.14 4.41
N TYR A 23 -2.24 -3.07 5.73
CA TYR A 23 -2.91 -2.08 6.58
C TYR A 23 -2.62 -0.64 6.14
N THR A 24 -1.35 -0.33 5.87
CA THR A 24 -0.94 1.01 5.45
C THR A 24 -1.56 1.37 4.10
N ARG A 25 -1.58 0.44 3.15
CA ARG A 25 -2.24 0.62 1.86
C ARG A 25 -3.72 0.93 2.02
N GLN A 26 -4.45 0.11 2.80
CA GLN A 26 -5.88 0.32 3.03
C GLN A 26 -6.16 1.71 3.63
N LYS A 27 -5.30 2.19 4.53
CA LYS A 27 -5.43 3.52 5.12
C LYS A 27 -5.18 4.62 4.08
N CYS A 28 -4.18 4.46 3.21
CA CYS A 28 -3.92 5.41 2.13
C CYS A 28 -5.09 5.46 1.14
N ASP A 29 -5.64 4.30 0.75
CA ASP A 29 -6.80 4.20 -0.13
C ASP A 29 -8.02 4.94 0.48
N GLN A 30 -8.30 4.70 1.77
CA GLN A 30 -9.39 5.41 2.48
C GLN A 30 -9.18 6.93 2.53
N GLN A 31 -7.94 7.39 2.71
CA GLN A 31 -7.63 8.82 2.73
C GLN A 31 -7.76 9.44 1.34
N HIS A 32 -7.34 8.72 0.30
CA HIS A 32 -7.48 9.13 -1.10
C HIS A 32 -8.96 9.30 -1.44
N ASP A 33 -9.79 8.27 -1.22
CA ASP A 33 -11.23 8.32 -1.49
C ASP A 33 -11.92 9.49 -0.77
N ALA A 34 -11.57 9.72 0.51
CA ALA A 34 -12.14 10.81 1.30
C ALA A 34 -11.75 12.20 0.77
N ILE A 35 -10.54 12.34 0.24
CA ILE A 35 -10.06 13.59 -0.38
C ILE A 35 -10.75 13.81 -1.73
N VAL A 36 -10.88 12.76 -2.55
CA VAL A 36 -11.57 12.82 -3.85
C VAL A 36 -13.02 13.26 -3.67
N GLN A 37 -13.77 12.64 -2.74
CA GLN A 37 -15.16 13.05 -2.47
C GLN A 37 -15.28 14.51 -2.01
N ARG A 38 -14.33 14.97 -1.18
CA ARG A 38 -14.29 16.36 -0.75
C ARG A 38 -13.97 17.32 -1.89
N LEU A 39 -13.06 16.93 -2.78
CA LEU A 39 -12.72 17.69 -3.97
C LEU A 39 -13.95 17.87 -4.86
N GLU A 40 -14.64 16.77 -5.20
CA GLU A 40 -15.84 16.81 -6.03
C GLU A 40 -16.91 17.76 -5.44
N SER A 41 -17.15 17.67 -4.13
CA SER A 41 -18.10 18.57 -3.45
C SER A 41 -17.67 20.04 -3.51
N CYS A 42 -16.38 20.32 -3.30
CA CYS A 42 -15.86 21.68 -3.36
C CYS A 42 -15.85 22.24 -4.79
N GLU A 43 -15.53 21.43 -5.79
CA GLU A 43 -15.61 21.80 -7.20
C GLU A 43 -17.05 22.12 -7.62
N GLU A 44 -18.03 21.33 -7.16
CA GLU A 44 -19.44 21.61 -7.40
C GLU A 44 -19.87 22.94 -6.78
N MET A 45 -19.50 23.20 -5.52
CA MET A 45 -19.78 24.48 -4.86
C MET A 45 -19.15 25.67 -5.61
N LEU A 46 -17.89 25.56 -6.01
CA LEU A 46 -17.18 26.60 -6.76
C LEU A 46 -17.87 26.85 -8.12
N ARG A 47 -18.21 25.78 -8.84
CA ARG A 47 -18.88 25.86 -10.15
C ARG A 47 -20.27 26.48 -10.03
N ASN A 48 -21.04 26.16 -9.00
CA ASN A 48 -22.36 26.76 -8.77
C ASN A 48 -22.27 28.26 -8.50
N LEU A 49 -21.27 28.70 -7.74
CA LEU A 49 -20.98 30.12 -7.49
C LEU A 49 -20.50 30.85 -8.76
N GLU A 50 -19.63 30.22 -9.54
CA GLU A 50 -19.12 30.78 -10.79
C GLU A 50 -20.20 30.83 -11.88
N ASN A 51 -21.13 29.88 -11.93
CA ASN A 51 -22.29 29.90 -12.82
C ASN A 51 -23.34 30.95 -12.43
N GLY A 52 -23.42 31.30 -11.15
CA GLY A 52 -24.25 32.39 -10.65
C GLY A 52 -23.66 33.78 -10.92
N ALA A 53 -22.35 33.85 -11.17
CA ALA A 53 -21.68 35.06 -11.64
C ALA A 53 -21.97 35.25 -13.14
N THR A 54 -22.37 36.47 -13.51
CA THR A 54 -22.63 36.86 -14.91
C THR A 54 -21.59 37.87 -15.35
N GLU A 55 -21.52 38.19 -16.65
CA GLU A 55 -20.63 39.26 -17.15
C GLU A 55 -20.85 40.62 -16.44
N SER A 56 -22.02 40.83 -15.86
CA SER A 56 -22.38 42.05 -15.10
C SER A 56 -22.25 41.92 -13.58
N SER A 57 -22.01 40.72 -13.02
CA SER A 57 -21.84 40.48 -11.59
C SER A 57 -20.76 39.43 -11.34
N SER A 58 -19.58 39.90 -10.94
CA SER A 58 -18.45 39.05 -10.56
C SER A 58 -18.72 38.29 -9.25
N VAL A 59 -18.03 37.16 -9.02
CA VAL A 59 -18.09 36.43 -7.73
C VAL A 59 -17.74 37.34 -6.55
N ALA A 60 -16.82 38.29 -6.74
CA ALA A 60 -16.46 39.29 -5.73
C ALA A 60 -17.59 40.26 -5.38
N SER A 61 -18.55 40.48 -6.28
CA SER A 61 -19.75 41.29 -6.02
C SER A 61 -20.92 40.50 -5.44
N LEU A 62 -20.86 39.16 -5.45
CA LEU A 62 -21.88 38.28 -4.89
C LEU A 62 -21.62 37.90 -3.42
N LEU A 63 -20.40 38.14 -2.94
CA LEU A 63 -19.92 37.73 -1.63
C LEU A 63 -19.49 38.96 -0.82
N ASN A 64 -19.67 38.92 0.50
CA ASN A 64 -19.01 39.89 1.37
C ASN A 64 -17.50 39.59 1.49
N GLU A 65 -16.72 40.50 2.08
CA GLU A 65 -15.25 40.35 2.16
C GLU A 65 -14.80 39.05 2.85
N GLU A 66 -15.51 38.63 3.91
CA GLU A 66 -15.20 37.41 4.65
C GLU A 66 -15.49 36.15 3.82
N GLU A 67 -16.63 36.14 3.13
CA GLU A 67 -17.04 35.07 2.22
C GLU A 67 -16.13 34.97 0.99
N TYR A 68 -15.73 36.11 0.43
CA TYR A 68 -14.79 36.15 -0.68
C TYR A 68 -13.40 35.64 -0.26
N GLY A 69 -12.96 35.98 0.95
CA GLY A 69 -11.74 35.43 1.56
C GLY A 69 -11.80 33.90 1.68
N ARG A 70 -12.90 33.36 2.23
CA ARG A 70 -13.13 31.91 2.30
C ARG A 70 -13.17 31.25 0.93
N TRP A 71 -13.87 31.86 -0.04
CA TRP A 71 -13.95 31.34 -1.40
C TRP A 71 -12.56 31.25 -2.06
N LYS A 72 -11.73 32.28 -1.90
CA LYS A 72 -10.37 32.28 -2.45
C LYS A 72 -9.50 31.18 -1.84
N GLN A 73 -9.58 30.98 -0.52
CA GLN A 73 -8.88 29.90 0.18
C GLN A 73 -9.36 28.52 -0.29
N THR A 74 -10.67 28.32 -0.40
CA THR A 74 -11.25 27.06 -0.92
C THR A 74 -10.81 26.81 -2.35
N LYS A 75 -10.80 27.85 -3.20
CA LYS A 75 -10.34 27.75 -4.59
C LYS A 75 -8.88 27.33 -4.66
N GLU A 76 -7.99 27.97 -3.91
CA GLU A 76 -6.57 27.60 -3.84
C GLU A 76 -6.36 26.17 -3.33
N MET A 77 -7.11 25.79 -2.29
CA MET A 77 -7.07 24.45 -1.72
C MET A 77 -7.48 23.39 -2.74
N VAL A 78 -8.55 23.63 -3.50
CA VAL A 78 -9.10 22.69 -4.49
C VAL A 78 -8.27 22.62 -5.76
N THR A 79 -7.78 23.75 -6.27
CA THR A 79 -7.10 23.78 -7.57
C THR A 79 -5.61 23.42 -7.48
N THR A 80 -5.01 23.53 -6.30
CA THR A 80 -3.56 23.38 -6.13
C THR A 80 -3.21 22.38 -5.04
N ILE A 81 -3.62 22.66 -3.79
CA ILE A 81 -3.12 21.92 -2.62
C ILE A 81 -3.61 20.47 -2.62
N LEU A 82 -4.92 20.24 -2.76
CA LEU A 82 -5.51 18.91 -2.71
C LEU A 82 -5.06 18.02 -3.89
N PRO A 83 -4.98 18.51 -5.13
CA PRO A 83 -4.37 17.76 -6.23
C PRO A 83 -2.92 17.33 -5.95
N GLU A 84 -2.08 18.23 -5.41
CA GLU A 84 -0.71 17.87 -5.04
C GLU A 84 -0.66 16.80 -3.94
N VAL A 85 -1.57 16.87 -2.97
CA VAL A 85 -1.68 15.86 -1.91
C VAL A 85 -2.15 14.52 -2.48
N LEU A 86 -3.08 14.51 -3.42
CA LEU A 86 -3.54 13.29 -4.10
C LEU A 86 -2.40 12.62 -4.88
N ILE A 87 -1.65 13.37 -5.67
CA ILE A 87 -0.49 12.84 -6.41
C ILE A 87 0.50 12.18 -5.43
N ARG A 88 0.82 12.84 -4.32
CA ARG A 88 1.71 12.26 -3.30
C ARG A 88 1.12 11.01 -2.64
N LEU A 89 -0.20 10.94 -2.46
CA LEU A 89 -0.85 9.74 -1.91
C LEU A 89 -0.79 8.58 -2.91
N GLU A 90 -1.02 8.85 -4.19
CA GLU A 90 -0.91 7.87 -5.28
C GLU A 90 0.52 7.31 -5.38
N ASP A 91 1.54 8.17 -5.34
CA ASP A 91 2.95 7.77 -5.31
C ASP A 91 3.25 6.85 -4.11
N ASN A 92 2.69 7.16 -2.94
CA ASN A 92 2.86 6.34 -1.74
C ASN A 92 2.15 4.98 -1.84
N ILE A 93 0.96 4.93 -2.45
CA ILE A 93 0.23 3.69 -2.72
C ILE A 93 1.03 2.82 -3.70
N GLU A 94 1.58 3.41 -4.77
CA GLU A 94 2.40 2.70 -5.73
C GLU A 94 3.68 2.14 -5.09
N LEU A 95 4.37 2.94 -4.27
CA LEU A 95 5.54 2.51 -3.53
C LEU A 95 5.21 1.37 -2.55
N ASN A 96 4.07 1.44 -1.87
CA ASN A 96 3.61 0.36 -0.97
C ASN A 96 3.35 -0.93 -1.77
N ASN A 97 2.66 -0.82 -2.91
CA ASN A 97 2.41 -1.96 -3.79
C ASN A 97 3.70 -2.60 -4.30
N ALA A 98 4.74 -1.80 -4.61
CA ALA A 98 6.05 -2.31 -4.98
C ALA A 98 6.70 -3.10 -3.82
N LYS A 99 6.71 -2.53 -2.60
CA LYS A 99 7.24 -3.22 -1.41
C LYS A 99 6.50 -4.53 -1.12
N THR A 100 5.19 -4.55 -1.28
CA THR A 100 4.37 -5.75 -1.10
C THR A 100 4.73 -6.84 -2.10
N ARG A 101 4.98 -6.48 -3.37
CA ARG A 101 5.49 -7.42 -4.38
C ARG A 101 6.85 -7.99 -3.99
N ASP A 102 7.80 -7.13 -3.62
CA ASP A 102 9.14 -7.56 -3.20
C ASP A 102 9.13 -8.50 -1.99
N VAL A 103 8.26 -8.23 -1.00
CA VAL A 103 8.09 -9.09 0.18
C VAL A 103 7.51 -10.44 -0.21
N ARG A 104 6.50 -10.47 -1.10
CA ARG A 104 5.90 -11.72 -1.58
C ARG A 104 6.91 -12.57 -2.34
N ASP A 105 7.73 -11.96 -3.20
CA ASP A 105 8.75 -12.67 -3.96
C ASP A 105 9.81 -13.30 -3.03
N LYS A 106 10.24 -12.56 -1.99
CA LYS A 106 11.15 -13.10 -0.97
C LYS A 106 10.53 -14.24 -0.16
N MET A 107 9.25 -14.14 0.19
CA MET A 107 8.55 -15.23 0.87
C MET A 107 8.51 -16.49 -0.01
N GLU A 108 8.28 -16.34 -1.32
CA GLU A 108 8.26 -17.46 -2.24
C GLU A 108 9.66 -18.09 -2.41
N GLU A 109 10.70 -17.27 -2.47
CA GLU A 109 12.09 -17.74 -2.47
C GLU A 109 12.41 -18.56 -1.21
N LEU A 110 11.97 -18.09 -0.03
CA LEU A 110 12.14 -18.81 1.23
C LEU A 110 11.38 -20.13 1.26
N ARG A 111 10.14 -20.17 0.75
CA ARG A 111 9.35 -21.41 0.64
C ARG A 111 10.03 -22.43 -0.26
N ALA A 112 10.58 -21.99 -1.39
CA ALA A 112 11.35 -22.85 -2.30
C ALA A 112 12.61 -23.40 -1.61
N LYS A 113 13.37 -22.56 -0.91
CA LYS A 113 14.54 -23.00 -0.12
C LYS A 113 14.16 -23.99 0.97
N ARG A 114 13.04 -23.76 1.64
CA ARG A 114 12.50 -24.65 2.68
C ARG A 114 12.15 -26.02 2.10
N LEU A 115 11.54 -26.06 0.92
CA LEU A 115 11.20 -27.30 0.23
C LEU A 115 12.47 -28.07 -0.17
N ALA A 116 13.43 -27.40 -0.81
CA ALA A 116 14.70 -28.03 -1.21
C ALA A 116 15.47 -28.61 -0.01
N LEU A 117 15.50 -27.91 1.13
CA LEU A 117 16.11 -28.43 2.35
C LEU A 117 15.37 -29.66 2.90
N ARG A 118 14.05 -29.74 2.78
CA ARG A 118 13.29 -30.95 3.19
C ARG A 118 13.63 -32.13 2.29
N GLU A 119 13.72 -31.91 0.99
CA GLU A 119 14.10 -32.95 0.04
C GLU A 119 15.53 -33.46 0.32
N GLU A 120 16.48 -32.55 0.58
CA GLU A 120 17.85 -32.93 0.96
C GLU A 120 17.89 -33.73 2.28
N ILE A 121 17.10 -33.34 3.27
CA ILE A 121 16.98 -34.09 4.54
C ILE A 121 16.41 -35.49 4.26
N ALA A 122 15.33 -35.59 3.47
CA ALA A 122 14.69 -36.86 3.16
C ALA A 122 15.64 -37.84 2.44
N VAL A 123 16.41 -37.36 1.47
CA VAL A 123 17.44 -38.16 0.78
C VAL A 123 18.49 -38.68 1.77
N LYS A 124 18.98 -37.80 2.67
CA LYS A 124 19.96 -38.21 3.69
C LYS A 124 19.38 -39.20 4.70
N GLU A 125 18.12 -39.06 5.07
CA GLU A 125 17.42 -39.99 5.96
C GLU A 125 17.25 -41.37 5.30
N GLU A 126 16.94 -41.41 4.00
CA GLU A 126 16.88 -42.64 3.20
C GLU A 126 18.25 -43.33 3.13
N ASP A 127 19.31 -42.59 2.83
CA ASP A 127 20.69 -43.11 2.81
C ASP A 127 21.09 -43.72 4.16
N ILE A 128 20.74 -43.06 5.28
CA ILE A 128 21.01 -43.55 6.63
C ILE A 128 20.21 -44.84 6.90
N ALA A 129 18.93 -44.89 6.51
CA ALA A 129 18.08 -46.06 6.69
C ALA A 129 18.62 -47.28 5.93
N LEU A 130 19.08 -47.08 4.68
CA LEU A 130 19.73 -48.13 3.88
C LEU A 130 21.01 -48.63 4.56
N MET A 131 21.89 -47.72 5.00
CA MET A 131 23.13 -48.06 5.69
C MET A 131 22.91 -48.82 7.01
N LEU A 132 21.85 -48.49 7.76
CA LEU A 132 21.49 -49.19 8.98
C LEU A 132 20.95 -50.60 8.68
N ASN A 133 20.11 -50.74 7.65
CA ASN A 133 19.51 -52.02 7.28
C ASN A 133 20.55 -53.02 6.75
N ASP A 134 21.55 -52.54 6.01
CA ASP A 134 22.69 -53.34 5.54
C ASP A 134 23.59 -53.81 6.70
N LYS A 135 23.68 -53.03 7.78
CA LYS A 135 24.44 -53.40 8.99
C LYS A 135 23.69 -54.38 9.89
N SER A 136 22.37 -54.34 9.92
CA SER A 136 21.54 -55.32 10.66
C SER A 136 21.35 -56.65 9.93
N SER A 137 21.75 -56.73 8.66
CA SER A 137 21.68 -57.95 7.83
C SER A 137 22.99 -58.77 7.82
N LYS A 138 23.98 -58.39 8.64
CA LYS A 138 25.22 -59.13 8.92
C LYS A 138 25.23 -59.62 10.36
#